data_AF-A0A2M8AVE4-F1
#
_entry.id   AF-A0A2M8AVE4-F1
#
_cell.length_a   1.000
_cell.length_b   1.000
_cell.length_c   1.000
_cell.angle_alpha   90.00
_cell.angle_beta   90.00
_cell.angle_gamma   90.00
#
_symmetry.space_group_name_H-M   'P 1'
#
loop_
_entity.id
_entity.type
_entity.pdbx_description
1 polymer ?
#
loop_
_entity_poly.entity_id
_entity_poly.type
_entity_poly.pdbx_seq_one_letter_code
_entity_poly.pdbx_strand_id
1 'polypeptide(L)'
;MGLALKKQEEQYTYGDYLGWPDEERWELIDGVAYDMSPAPSTKHQKVFGVLFTEFFVYLRGKTCEVFSAPFDVILPEYDENEEDCRTVVQPDILVVCDKTKIDSKRCKGAPDLAIEILSPSTTRKDMTVK
;
A
#
# COMPACT_ATOMS: atom_id res chain seq x y z
N MET A 1 -4.38 -5.71 -20.93
CA MET A 1 -3.24 -5.68 -20.00
C MET A 1 -2.83 -4.23 -19.88
N GLY A 2 -3.25 -3.54 -18.82
CA GLY A 2 -2.78 -2.18 -18.54
C GLY A 2 -1.46 -2.32 -17.80
N LEU A 3 -0.35 -1.90 -18.41
CA LEU A 3 0.89 -1.71 -17.67
C LEU A 3 0.68 -0.50 -16.75
N ALA A 4 1.06 -0.63 -15.48
CA ALA A 4 1.23 0.52 -14.61
C ALA A 4 2.14 1.53 -15.33
N LEU A 5 1.66 2.76 -15.50
CA LEU A 5 2.49 3.83 -16.03
C LEU A 5 3.58 4.13 -15.01
N LYS A 6 4.83 4.24 -15.48
CA LYS A 6 5.97 4.67 -14.65
C LYS A 6 6.21 6.15 -14.93
N LYS A 7 6.35 6.99 -13.90
CA LYS A 7 7.07 8.27 -14.06
C LYS A 7 8.52 7.90 -14.41
N GLN A 8 9.00 8.30 -15.59
CA GLN A 8 10.34 7.91 -16.08
C GLN A 8 11.42 8.85 -15.53
N GLU A 9 12.53 8.23 -15.09
CA GLU A 9 13.90 8.75 -14.87
C GLU A 9 14.34 9.31 -13.51
N GLU A 10 13.47 9.44 -12.52
CA GLU A 10 13.90 9.84 -11.16
C GLU A 10 13.68 8.72 -10.15
N GLN A 11 14.70 8.47 -9.31
CA GLN A 11 14.51 7.73 -8.08
C GLN A 11 13.84 8.69 -7.09
N TYR A 12 12.56 8.49 -6.84
CA TYR A 12 11.82 9.32 -5.91
C TYR A 12 12.02 8.86 -4.47
N THR A 13 11.82 9.77 -3.53
CA THR A 13 11.68 9.47 -2.10
C THR A 13 10.27 9.77 -1.63
N TYR A 14 9.98 9.45 -0.37
CA TYR A 14 8.72 9.82 0.25
C TYR A 14 8.53 11.35 0.32
N GLY A 15 9.61 12.10 0.51
CA GLY A 15 9.61 13.55 0.45
C GLY A 15 9.09 14.08 -0.88
N ASP A 16 9.51 13.48 -2.00
CA ASP A 16 8.99 13.83 -3.34
C ASP A 16 7.52 13.44 -3.49
N TYR A 17 7.16 12.24 -3.04
CA TYR A 17 5.79 11.69 -3.09
C TYR A 17 4.77 12.62 -2.40
N LEU A 18 5.14 13.23 -1.27
CA LEU A 18 4.28 14.16 -0.53
C LEU A 18 3.93 15.44 -1.31
N GLY A 19 4.69 15.77 -2.36
CA GLY A 19 4.44 16.91 -3.23
C GLY A 19 3.54 16.60 -4.43
N TRP A 20 3.13 15.34 -4.61
CA TRP A 20 2.29 14.95 -5.75
C TRP A 20 0.81 15.31 -5.54
N PRO A 21 0.03 15.50 -6.63
CA PRO A 21 -1.39 15.80 -6.51
C PRO A 21 -2.17 14.66 -5.87
N ASP A 22 -3.08 15.00 -4.94
CA ASP A 22 -3.89 14.03 -4.20
C ASP A 22 -4.81 13.17 -5.10
N GLU A 23 -5.11 13.64 -6.31
CA GLU A 23 -5.94 12.91 -7.28
C GLU A 23 -5.18 11.77 -7.97
N GLU A 24 -3.84 11.79 -7.92
CA GLU A 24 -3.00 10.72 -8.45
C GLU A 24 -2.76 9.66 -7.36
N ARG A 25 -2.81 8.38 -7.74
CA ARG A 25 -2.54 7.27 -6.82
C ARG A 25 -1.29 6.55 -7.24
N TRP A 26 -0.28 6.59 -6.38
CA TRP A 26 1.01 6.00 -6.66
C TRP A 26 1.47 5.10 -5.53
N GLU A 27 2.24 4.08 -5.89
CA GLU A 27 3.14 3.40 -4.96
C GLU A 27 4.57 3.65 -5.38
N LEU A 28 5.45 3.75 -4.40
CA LEU A 28 6.89 3.84 -4.59
C LEU A 28 7.52 2.51 -4.17
N ILE A 29 8.29 1.89 -5.04
CA ILE A 29 9.06 0.67 -4.68
C ILE A 29 10.47 0.83 -5.22
N ASP A 30 11.44 0.84 -4.31
CA ASP A 30 12.86 1.07 -4.58
C ASP A 30 13.09 2.35 -5.43
N GLY A 31 12.36 3.41 -5.07
CA GLY A 31 12.40 4.71 -5.75
C GLY A 31 11.66 4.76 -7.09
N VAL A 32 11.03 3.66 -7.53
CA VAL A 32 10.25 3.61 -8.77
C VAL A 32 8.78 3.87 -8.48
N ALA A 33 8.22 4.89 -9.11
CA ALA A 33 6.79 5.23 -9.00
C ALA A 33 5.94 4.33 -9.91
N TYR A 34 4.90 3.73 -9.36
CA TYR A 34 3.92 2.89 -10.06
C TYR A 34 2.53 3.49 -9.95
N ASP A 35 1.92 3.77 -11.10
CA ASP A 35 0.55 4.26 -11.17
C ASP A 35 -0.44 3.17 -10.74
N MET A 36 -1.29 3.51 -9.77
CA MET A 36 -2.35 2.64 -9.23
C MET A 36 -3.71 2.92 -9.88
N SER A 37 -3.73 3.68 -10.98
CA SER A 37 -4.89 3.87 -11.84
C SER A 37 -4.88 2.87 -13.02
N PRO A 38 -6.07 2.47 -13.53
CA PRO A 38 -7.41 2.81 -13.06
C PRO A 38 -7.79 2.08 -11.75
N ALA A 39 -8.93 2.47 -11.16
CA ALA A 39 -9.46 1.84 -9.95
C ALA A 39 -9.74 0.32 -10.12
N PRO A 40 -9.75 -0.45 -9.01
CA PRO A 40 -9.95 -1.89 -9.07
C PRO A 40 -11.31 -2.29 -9.66
N SER A 41 -11.36 -3.47 -10.29
CA SER A 41 -12.59 -4.01 -10.89
C SER A 41 -13.66 -4.38 -9.86
N THR A 42 -14.92 -4.49 -10.28
CA THR A 42 -16.01 -5.00 -9.43
C THR A 42 -15.73 -6.38 -8.83
N LYS A 43 -15.04 -7.26 -9.55
CA LYS A 43 -14.67 -8.60 -9.04
C LYS A 43 -13.68 -8.49 -7.88
N HIS A 44 -12.68 -7.63 -8.04
CA HIS A 44 -11.69 -7.32 -7.00
C HIS A 44 -12.39 -6.79 -5.74
N GLN A 45 -13.28 -5.80 -5.91
CA GLN A 45 -14.03 -5.19 -4.80
C GLN A 45 -14.94 -6.18 -4.07
N LYS A 46 -15.54 -7.15 -4.77
CA LYS A 46 -16.33 -8.22 -4.14
C LYS A 46 -15.47 -9.14 -3.27
N VAL A 47 -14.28 -9.53 -3.74
CA VAL A 47 -13.34 -10.35 -2.95
C VAL A 47 -12.84 -9.57 -1.75
N PHE A 48 -12.48 -8.30 -1.96
CA PHE A 48 -12.05 -7.37 -0.92
C PHE A 48 -13.09 -7.27 0.20
N GLY A 49 -14.35 -6.99 -0.13
CA GLY A 49 -15.40 -6.78 0.88
C GLY A 49 -15.62 -8.00 1.77
N VAL A 50 -15.53 -9.21 1.21
CA VAL A 50 -15.62 -10.46 2.00
C VAL A 50 -14.40 -10.58 2.93
N LEU A 51 -13.18 -10.52 2.39
CA LEU A 51 -11.96 -10.70 3.18
C LEU A 51 -11.84 -9.66 4.29
N PHE A 52 -12.01 -8.37 3.95
CA PHE A 52 -11.92 -7.28 4.91
C PHE A 52 -12.91 -7.46 6.06
N THR A 53 -14.16 -7.85 5.74
CA THR A 53 -15.21 -8.06 6.74
C THR A 53 -14.86 -9.18 7.71
N GLU A 54 -14.33 -10.31 7.21
CA GLU A 54 -13.91 -11.43 8.06
C GLU A 54 -12.81 -11.01 9.04
N PHE A 55 -11.78 -10.30 8.57
CA PHE A 55 -10.73 -9.77 9.44
C PHE A 55 -11.29 -8.75 10.44
N PHE A 56 -12.13 -7.81 10.00
CA PHE A 56 -12.69 -6.78 10.85
C PHE A 56 -13.53 -7.35 11.99
N VAL A 57 -14.36 -8.36 11.69
CA VAL A 57 -15.16 -9.06 12.71
C VAL A 57 -14.27 -9.85 13.65
N TYR A 58 -13.31 -10.61 13.13
CA TYR A 58 -12.41 -11.43 13.93
C TYR A 58 -11.55 -10.59 14.88
N LEU A 59 -11.07 -9.43 14.44
CA LEU A 59 -10.17 -8.56 15.20
C LEU A 59 -10.88 -7.67 16.23
N ARG A 60 -12.21 -7.67 16.28
CA ARG A 60 -12.97 -6.87 17.24
C ARG A 60 -12.58 -7.21 18.68
N GLY A 61 -12.15 -6.20 19.43
CA GLY A 61 -11.73 -6.34 20.83
C GLY A 61 -10.35 -6.97 21.02
N LYS A 62 -9.60 -7.20 19.93
CA LYS A 62 -8.18 -7.61 19.97
C LYS A 62 -7.26 -6.40 19.88
N THR A 63 -5.96 -6.64 19.99
CA THR A 63 -4.93 -5.59 19.88
C THR A 63 -4.72 -5.14 18.44
N CYS A 64 -4.84 -6.05 17.48
CA CYS A 64 -4.63 -5.75 16.06
C CYS A 64 -5.84 -5.12 15.40
N GLU A 65 -5.58 -4.30 14.39
CA GLU A 65 -6.57 -3.57 13.59
C GLU A 65 -6.35 -3.87 12.10
N VAL A 66 -7.44 -3.86 11.32
CA VAL A 66 -7.41 -4.05 9.87
C VAL A 66 -7.68 -2.74 9.15
N PHE A 67 -6.90 -2.46 8.10
CA PHE A 67 -7.02 -1.27 7.27
C PHE A 67 -7.11 -1.67 5.79
N SER A 68 -7.58 -0.74 4.96
CA SER A 68 -7.76 -0.92 3.53
C SER A 68 -7.11 0.19 2.74
N ALA A 69 -6.66 -0.12 1.52
CA ALA A 69 -6.22 0.91 0.58
C ALA A 69 -7.35 1.92 0.25
N PRO A 70 -7.00 3.19 -0.05
CA PRO A 70 -5.67 3.78 0.03
C PRO A 70 -5.26 4.06 1.49
N PHE A 71 -4.13 3.50 1.90
CA PHE A 71 -3.50 3.75 3.20
C PHE A 71 -2.00 3.46 3.09
N ASP A 72 -1.19 4.50 3.26
CA ASP A 72 0.26 4.40 3.01
C ASP A 72 0.95 3.54 4.05
N VAL A 73 1.80 2.63 3.58
CA VAL A 73 2.75 1.86 4.38
C VAL A 73 4.14 2.28 3.96
N ILE A 74 4.82 3.01 4.84
CA ILE A 74 6.19 3.48 4.62
C ILE A 74 7.16 2.41 5.12
N LEU A 75 8.05 1.94 4.26
CA LEU A 75 9.00 0.85 4.54
C LEU A 75 10.44 1.39 4.46
N PRO A 76 10.93 2.12 5.49
CA PRO A 76 12.29 2.63 5.49
C PRO A 76 13.31 1.49 5.62
N GLU A 77 14.44 1.64 4.91
CA GLU A 77 15.61 0.80 5.13
C GLU A 77 16.30 1.13 6.47
N TYR A 78 17.28 0.32 6.88
CA TYR A 78 17.97 0.51 8.15
C TYR A 78 18.68 1.88 8.19
N ASP A 79 18.43 2.64 9.27
CA ASP A 79 18.93 4.02 9.47
C ASP A 79 18.45 5.07 8.44
N GLU A 80 17.43 4.75 7.63
CA GLU A 80 16.81 5.70 6.70
C GLU A 80 15.78 6.58 7.41
N ASN A 81 15.81 7.90 7.17
CA ASN A 81 14.77 8.80 7.64
C ASN A 81 13.50 8.65 6.81
N GLU A 82 12.34 8.95 7.39
CA GLU A 82 11.04 8.81 6.71
C GLU A 82 10.96 9.58 5.39
N GLU A 83 11.53 10.79 5.31
CA GLU A 83 11.51 11.60 4.08
C GLU A 83 12.37 11.02 2.95
N ASP A 84 13.44 10.29 3.30
CA ASP A 84 14.34 9.67 2.33
C ASP A 84 13.80 8.32 1.83
N CYS A 85 12.79 7.77 2.52
CA CYS A 85 12.24 6.45 2.26
C CYS A 85 11.87 6.24 0.79
N ARG A 86 12.42 5.17 0.22
CA ARG A 86 12.22 4.80 -1.19
C ARG A 86 11.12 3.78 -1.45
N THR A 87 10.43 3.32 -0.41
CA THR A 87 9.38 2.33 -0.56
C THR A 87 8.14 2.71 0.24
N VAL A 88 7.07 3.01 -0.49
CA VAL A 88 5.75 3.36 0.02
C VAL A 88 4.72 2.56 -0.75
N VAL A 89 4.02 1.67 -0.06
CA VAL A 89 3.05 0.76 -0.66
C VAL A 89 1.66 0.94 -0.04
N GLN A 90 0.63 0.56 -0.78
CA GLN A 90 -0.78 0.59 -0.39
C GLN A 90 -1.39 -0.80 -0.64
N PRO A 91 -1.13 -1.79 0.23
CA PRO A 91 -1.74 -3.11 0.10
C PRO A 91 -3.26 -3.02 0.14
N ASP A 92 -3.96 -3.89 -0.61
CA ASP A 92 -5.43 -3.89 -0.61
C ASP A 92 -6.00 -4.01 0.82
N ILE A 93 -5.46 -4.93 1.62
CA ILE A 93 -5.80 -5.10 3.05
C ILE A 93 -4.51 -5.27 3.85
N LEU A 94 -4.43 -4.64 5.01
CA LEU A 94 -3.33 -4.83 5.96
C LEU A 94 -3.85 -5.03 7.38
N VAL A 95 -3.11 -5.79 8.20
CA VAL A 95 -3.35 -5.98 9.63
C VAL A 95 -2.14 -5.50 10.40
N VAL A 96 -2.37 -4.65 11.40
CA VAL A 96 -1.31 -4.10 12.25
C VAL A 96 -1.66 -4.32 13.71
N CYS A 97 -0.77 -4.98 14.44
CA CYS A 97 -0.90 -5.32 15.85
C CYS A 97 -0.20 -4.29 16.76
N ASP A 98 0.87 -3.69 16.26
CA ASP A 98 1.59 -2.63 16.95
C ASP A 98 1.03 -1.24 16.58
N LYS A 99 0.20 -0.70 17.46
CA LYS A 99 -0.44 0.62 17.25
C LYS A 99 0.55 1.77 17.18
N THR A 100 1.78 1.60 17.65
CA THR A 100 2.80 2.67 17.57
C THR A 100 3.26 2.91 16.13
N LYS A 101 3.02 1.95 15.22
CA LYS A 101 3.24 2.09 13.79
C LYS A 101 2.17 2.92 13.10
N ILE A 102 1.02 3.17 13.72
CA ILE A 102 -0.11 3.85 13.08
C ILE A 102 -0.17 5.31 13.53
N ASP A 103 -0.19 6.23 12.58
CA ASP A 103 -0.55 7.63 12.82
C ASP A 103 -1.89 7.98 12.16
N SER A 104 -2.28 9.27 12.18
CA SER A 104 -3.56 9.72 11.61
C SER A 104 -3.64 9.63 10.08
N LYS A 105 -2.54 9.30 9.40
CA LYS A 105 -2.41 9.32 7.95
C LYS A 105 -1.84 8.02 7.36
N ARG A 106 -1.01 7.27 8.10
CA ARG A 106 -0.23 6.14 7.54
C ARG A 106 0.21 5.09 8.56
N CYS A 107 0.74 3.99 8.04
CA CYS A 107 1.50 2.98 8.77
C CYS A 107 3.02 3.18 8.54
N LYS A 108 3.79 3.28 9.62
CA LYS A 108 5.24 3.42 9.61
C LYS A 108 5.89 2.09 9.94
N GLY A 109 6.54 1.48 8.95
CA GLY A 109 7.11 0.14 9.02
C GLY A 109 6.14 -0.95 8.58
N ALA A 110 6.65 -2.18 8.50
CA ALA A 110 5.91 -3.31 7.96
C ALA A 110 4.70 -3.70 8.84
N PRO A 111 3.53 -3.96 8.22
CA PRO A 111 2.38 -4.54 8.91
C PRO A 111 2.66 -5.99 9.29
N ASP A 112 1.84 -6.54 10.19
CA ASP A 112 1.91 -7.95 10.59
C ASP A 112 1.39 -8.88 9.48
N LEU A 113 0.47 -8.37 8.64
CA LEU A 113 -0.03 -9.03 7.44
C LEU A 113 -0.36 -7.99 6.37
N ALA A 114 0.06 -8.25 5.14
CA ALA A 114 -0.40 -7.57 3.93
C ALA A 114 -1.07 -8.58 3.00
N ILE A 115 -2.18 -8.20 2.38
CA ILE A 115 -2.95 -9.04 1.47
C ILE A 115 -3.20 -8.24 0.19
N GLU A 116 -2.85 -8.83 -0.94
CA GLU A 116 -3.08 -8.27 -2.27
C GLU A 116 -4.08 -9.15 -3.03
N ILE A 117 -5.09 -8.51 -3.64
CA ILE A 117 -6.10 -9.18 -4.44
C ILE A 117 -5.72 -9.00 -5.90
N LEU A 118 -5.26 -10.09 -6.51
CA LEU A 118 -4.72 -10.05 -7.86
C LEU A 118 -5.76 -9.57 -8.88
N SER A 119 -5.35 -8.60 -9.69
CA SER A 119 -6.09 -8.09 -10.84
C SER A 119 -5.25 -8.22 -12.11
N PRO A 120 -5.84 -8.38 -13.32
CA PRO A 120 -5.06 -8.51 -14.55
C PRO A 120 -4.08 -7.36 -14.84
N SER A 121 -4.29 -6.17 -14.25
CA SER A 121 -3.41 -4.99 -14.38
C SER A 121 -2.23 -4.99 -13.40
N THR A 122 -2.37 -5.60 -12.21
CA THR A 122 -1.37 -5.52 -11.13
C THR A 122 -0.68 -6.85 -10.83
N THR A 123 -1.26 -7.98 -11.27
CA THR A 123 -0.85 -9.36 -10.93
C THR A 123 0.65 -9.60 -10.97
N ARG A 124 1.36 -9.14 -12.02
CA ARG A 124 2.81 -9.40 -12.13
C ARG A 124 3.59 -8.72 -11.01
N LYS A 125 3.25 -7.47 -10.67
CA LYS A 125 3.91 -6.70 -9.61
C LYS A 125 3.62 -7.34 -8.25
N ASP A 126 2.35 -7.60 -7.97
CA ASP A 126 1.88 -8.11 -6.68
C ASP A 126 2.42 -9.51 -6.34
N MET A 127 2.85 -10.30 -7.35
CA MET A 127 3.40 -11.64 -7.14
C MET A 127 4.94 -11.70 -7.14
N THR A 128 5.64 -10.67 -7.63
CA THR A 128 7.10 -10.76 -7.83
C THR A 128 7.90 -9.63 -7.21
N VAL A 129 7.26 -8.52 -6.87
CA VAL A 129 7.92 -7.30 -6.37
C VAL A 129 7.53 -7.02 -4.92
N LYS A 130 6.26 -7.24 -4.58
CA LYS A 130 5.74 -7.18 -3.21
C LYS A 130 5.69 -8.58 -2.61
#